data_AF-A0AAU3UYX9-F1
#
_entry.id   AF-A0AAU3UYX9-F1
#
_cell.length_a   1.000
_cell.length_b   1.000
_cell.length_c   1.000
_cell.angle_alpha   90.00
_cell.angle_beta   90.00
_cell.angle_gamma   90.00
#
_symmetry.space_group_name_H-M   'P 1'
#
loop_
_entity.id
_entity.type
_entity.pdbx_description
1 polymer ?
#
loop_
_entity_poly.entity_id
_entity_poly.type
_entity_poly.pdbx_seq_one_letter_code
_entity_poly.pdbx_strand_id
1 'polypeptide(L)'
;MPTGKVKWYDVEKGFGFLSQDEGEDVYVRSSALPDGVEALKPGQRVEFGMAAGRRGPQALSLKLLETPPSLREERGERGGRGERGGRGAGRDEGGPITRKDPDELHGLIEDMITLLETKVQPDLRRGKYPDRKMSQRIAEVVRGVARELDH
;
A
#
# COMPACT_ATOMS: atom_id res chain seq x y z
N MET A 1 16.64 2.80 15.65
CA MET A 1 16.11 3.22 14.33
C MET A 1 14.83 2.43 14.10
N PRO A 2 13.73 3.07 13.66
CA PRO A 2 12.49 2.36 13.35
C PRO A 2 12.65 1.45 12.13
N THR A 3 11.91 0.34 12.15
CA THR A 3 11.88 -0.66 11.07
C THR A 3 10.48 -0.79 10.50
N GLY A 4 10.42 -1.28 9.27
CA GLY A 4 9.16 -1.54 8.60
C GLY A 4 9.35 -2.34 7.34
N LYS A 5 8.29 -2.36 6.53
CA LYS A 5 8.26 -3.03 5.23
C LYS A 5 7.89 -2.03 4.16
N VAL A 6 8.44 -2.20 2.98
CA VAL A 6 8.02 -1.41 1.81
C VAL A 6 6.57 -1.77 1.49
N LYS A 7 5.67 -0.78 1.54
CA LYS A 7 4.28 -0.98 1.13
C LYS A 7 4.19 -0.96 -0.39
N TRP A 8 4.79 0.06 -0.99
CA TRP A 8 4.95 0.20 -2.43
C TRP A 8 5.99 1.28 -2.75
N TYR A 9 6.54 1.24 -3.97
CA TYR A 9 7.50 2.23 -4.44
C TYR A 9 7.39 2.37 -5.97
N ASP A 10 7.22 3.61 -6.43
CA ASP A 10 7.18 3.97 -7.85
C ASP A 10 8.57 4.49 -8.25
N VAL A 11 9.24 3.72 -9.11
CA VAL A 11 10.60 4.01 -9.58
C VAL A 11 10.61 5.18 -10.54
N GLU A 12 9.59 5.32 -11.38
CA GLU A 12 9.50 6.39 -12.37
C GLU A 12 9.29 7.74 -11.71
N LYS A 13 8.43 7.79 -10.68
CA LYS A 13 8.19 9.01 -9.89
C LYS A 13 9.21 9.21 -8.77
N GLY A 14 9.98 8.17 -8.42
CA GLY A 14 11.03 8.21 -7.41
C GLY A 14 10.50 8.41 -5.99
N PHE A 15 9.34 7.85 -5.65
CA PHE A 15 8.78 7.90 -4.30
C PHE A 15 7.92 6.68 -3.97
N GLY A 16 7.69 6.45 -2.68
CA GLY A 16 6.84 5.36 -2.20
C GLY A 16 6.42 5.54 -0.75
N PHE A 17 5.87 4.47 -0.18
CA PHE A 17 5.48 4.41 1.22
C PHE A 17 5.99 3.12 1.88
N LEU A 18 6.36 3.27 3.14
CA LEU A 18 6.79 2.19 4.02
C LEU A 18 5.73 2.01 5.10
N SER A 19 5.34 0.77 5.36
CA SER A 19 4.54 0.42 6.52
C SER A 19 5.46 0.21 7.71
N GLN A 20 5.35 1.05 8.72
CA GLN A 20 6.10 0.90 9.97
C GLN A 20 5.57 -0.31 10.76
N ASP A 21 6.47 -1.07 11.40
CA ASP A 21 6.04 -2.24 12.19
C ASP A 21 5.09 -1.84 13.35
N GLU A 22 5.33 -0.67 13.94
CA GLU A 22 4.49 -0.05 14.97
C GLU A 22 4.34 1.46 14.66
N GLY A 23 3.34 1.85 13.87
CA GLY A 23 3.10 3.26 13.56
C GLY A 23 2.29 3.53 12.30
N GLU A 24 2.36 4.77 11.84
CA GLU A 24 1.73 5.25 10.61
C GLU A 24 2.61 4.94 9.38
N ASP A 25 2.01 5.04 8.19
CA ASP A 25 2.76 4.90 6.93
C ASP A 25 3.76 6.05 6.76
N VAL A 26 4.99 5.69 6.39
CA VAL A 26 6.12 6.62 6.26
C VAL A 26 6.40 6.87 4.79
N TYR A 27 6.40 8.15 4.40
CA TYR A 27 6.72 8.57 3.04
C TYR A 27 8.22 8.43 2.76
N VAL A 28 8.60 7.83 1.63
CA VAL A 28 10.00 7.69 1.19
C VAL A 28 10.19 8.29 -0.20
N ARG A 29 11.31 8.98 -0.39
CA ARG A 29 11.76 9.53 -1.69
C ARG A 29 13.03 8.81 -2.15
N SER A 30 13.28 8.77 -3.44
CA SER A 30 14.52 8.27 -4.06
C SER A 30 15.79 8.83 -3.41
N SER A 31 15.78 10.08 -2.97
CA SER A 31 16.91 10.71 -2.27
C SER A 31 17.27 10.09 -0.91
N ALA A 32 16.36 9.31 -0.32
CA ALA A 32 16.58 8.60 0.94
C ALA A 32 17.05 7.16 0.73
N LEU A 33 17.08 6.68 -0.53
CA LEU A 33 17.57 5.34 -0.85
C LEU A 33 19.09 5.26 -0.71
N PRO A 34 19.62 4.08 -0.34
CA PRO A 34 21.05 3.87 -0.28
C PRO A 34 21.67 3.81 -1.69
N ASP A 35 22.97 4.11 -1.77
CA ASP A 35 23.71 4.11 -3.04
C ASP A 35 23.60 2.76 -3.76
N GLY A 36 23.21 2.79 -5.04
CA GLY A 36 23.05 1.60 -5.88
C GLY A 36 21.66 0.93 -5.81
N VAL A 37 20.73 1.47 -5.02
CA VAL A 37 19.34 1.01 -4.97
C VAL A 37 18.44 2.02 -5.66
N GLU A 38 17.96 1.68 -6.85
CA GLU A 38 17.05 2.54 -7.62
C GLU A 38 15.57 2.23 -7.35
N ALA A 39 15.29 1.03 -6.82
CA ALA A 39 13.95 0.52 -6.60
C ALA A 39 13.82 -0.25 -5.29
N LEU A 40 12.65 -0.13 -4.65
CA LEU A 40 12.26 -0.92 -3.48
C LEU A 40 11.19 -1.94 -3.86
N LYS A 41 11.33 -3.18 -3.40
CA LYS A 41 10.32 -4.22 -3.64
C LYS A 41 9.27 -4.21 -2.53
N PRO A 42 7.96 -4.31 -2.84
CA PRO A 42 6.92 -4.48 -1.83
C PRO A 42 7.22 -5.66 -0.89
N GLY A 43 6.94 -5.49 0.41
CA GLY A 43 7.22 -6.47 1.46
C GLY A 43 8.69 -6.54 1.91
N GLN A 44 9.61 -5.85 1.24
CA GLN A 44 11.02 -5.83 1.62
C GLN A 44 11.20 -5.14 2.97
N ARG A 45 11.96 -5.78 3.88
CA ARG A 45 12.20 -5.26 5.21
C ARG A 45 13.29 -4.19 5.17
N VAL A 46 13.01 -3.06 5.80
CA VAL A 46 13.84 -1.87 5.74
C VAL A 46 13.95 -1.24 7.13
N GLU A 47 15.12 -0.69 7.40
CA GLU A 47 15.36 0.20 8.53
C GLU A 47 15.44 1.62 7.98
N PHE A 48 14.81 2.59 8.63
CA PHE A 48 14.82 3.96 8.14
C PHE A 48 14.91 4.97 9.28
N GLY A 49 15.61 6.07 9.03
CA GLY A 49 15.54 7.25 9.89
C GLY A 49 14.35 8.10 9.45
N MET A 50 13.46 8.47 10.36
CA MET A 50 12.27 9.28 10.07
C MET A 50 12.27 10.59 10.83
N ALA A 51 11.70 11.62 10.20
CA ALA A 51 11.48 12.93 10.78
C ALA A 51 10.07 13.43 10.47
N ALA A 52 9.58 14.37 11.28
CA ALA A 52 8.30 15.02 11.05
C ALA A 52 8.40 15.92 9.80
N GLY A 53 7.67 15.56 8.74
CA GLY A 53 7.59 16.31 7.49
C GLY A 53 6.29 17.09 7.36
N ARG A 54 6.20 17.95 6.32
CA ARG A 54 4.99 18.74 6.02
C ARG A 54 3.77 17.90 5.62
N ARG A 55 3.97 16.63 5.27
CA ARG A 55 2.93 15.69 4.81
C ARG A 55 2.81 14.46 5.73
N GLY A 56 3.30 14.57 6.97
CA GLY A 56 3.41 13.45 7.91
C GLY A 56 4.83 12.89 8.02
N PRO A 57 4.99 11.71 8.64
CA PRO A 57 6.28 11.06 8.83
C PRO A 57 7.00 10.82 7.49
N GLN A 58 8.26 11.27 7.39
CA GLN A 58 9.09 11.11 6.20
C GLN A 58 10.41 10.40 6.53
N ALA A 59 10.76 9.40 5.72
CA ALA A 59 12.06 8.75 5.75
C ALA A 59 13.14 9.69 5.17
N LEU A 60 14.17 9.94 5.97
CA LEU A 60 15.38 10.71 5.61
C LEU A 60 16.49 9.81 5.10
N SER A 61 16.59 8.60 5.63
CA SER A 61 17.57 7.59 5.24
C SER A 61 16.92 6.23 5.29
N LEU A 62 17.30 5.36 4.37
CA LEU A 62 16.80 4.00 4.26
C LEU A 62 17.97 3.04 4.14
N LYS A 63 17.88 1.95 4.89
CA LYS A 63 18.81 0.83 4.84
C LYS A 63 18.00 -0.44 4.59
N LEU A 64 18.36 -1.15 3.53
CA LEU A 64 17.76 -2.45 3.25
C LEU A 64 18.22 -3.46 4.32
N LEU A 65 17.26 -4.06 5.02
CA LEU A 65 17.52 -5.19 5.91
C LEU A 65 17.18 -6.44 5.11
N GLU A 66 18.15 -6.97 4.38
CA GLU A 66 18.00 -8.27 3.74
C GLU A 66 17.67 -9.30 4.84
N THR A 67 16.44 -9.82 4.83
CA THR A 67 16.12 -10.99 5.63
C THR A 67 16.27 -12.19 4.70
N PRO A 68 17.22 -13.12 4.93
CA PRO A 68 17.21 -14.39 4.21
C PRO A 68 15.90 -15.12 4.50
N PRO A 69 15.41 -15.98 3.58
CA PRO A 69 14.14 -16.67 3.75
C PRO A 69 14.25 -17.60 4.94
N SER A 70 13.76 -17.16 6.10
CA SER A 70 13.69 -18.00 7.29
C SER A 70 12.38 -18.76 7.22
N LEU A 71 12.49 -19.99 6.72
CA LEU A 71 11.56 -21.09 6.86
C LEU A 71 10.76 -21.00 8.18
N ARG A 72 9.44 -20.90 8.08
CA ARG A 72 8.55 -21.35 9.15
C ARG A 72 7.56 -22.37 8.59
N GLU A 73 8.14 -23.37 7.92
CA GLU A 73 7.60 -24.73 7.89
C GLU A 73 8.58 -25.61 8.69
N GLU A 74 8.01 -26.41 9.58
CA GLU A 74 8.61 -27.56 10.29
C GLU A 74 9.49 -27.31 11.53
N ARG A 75 8.87 -27.42 12.72
CA ARG A 75 8.93 -28.64 13.57
C ARG A 75 8.64 -28.32 15.04
N GLY A 76 7.58 -28.93 15.55
CA GLY A 76 7.21 -28.94 16.97
C GLY A 76 6.39 -30.17 17.30
N GLU A 77 6.84 -31.36 16.91
CA GLU A 77 6.35 -32.62 17.48
C GLU A 77 6.95 -32.81 18.88
N ARG A 78 6.10 -32.82 19.93
CA ARG A 78 6.11 -33.85 21.00
C ARG A 78 4.99 -33.65 22.03
N GLY A 79 4.07 -34.61 22.04
CA GLY A 79 3.52 -35.22 23.26
C GLY A 79 2.20 -34.67 23.81
N GLY A 80 1.16 -35.50 23.87
CA GLY A 80 0.00 -35.26 24.75
C GLY A 80 -1.29 -35.95 24.33
N ARG A 81 -1.52 -37.14 24.87
CA ARG A 81 -2.75 -37.94 24.77
C ARG A 81 -3.91 -37.24 25.51
N GLY A 82 -5.12 -37.17 24.93
CA GLY A 82 -6.32 -36.75 25.68
C GLY A 82 -7.58 -36.55 24.82
N GLU A 83 -8.58 -37.43 25.02
CA GLU A 83 -9.92 -37.41 24.45
C GLU A 83 -10.75 -36.17 24.85
N ARG A 84 -11.59 -35.66 23.93
CA ARG A 84 -13.07 -35.53 24.05
C ARG A 84 -13.61 -34.29 23.31
N GLY A 85 -14.56 -34.57 22.41
CA GLY A 85 -15.87 -33.91 22.34
C GLY A 85 -15.92 -32.41 22.06
N GLY A 86 -16.51 -32.04 20.93
CA GLY A 86 -16.95 -30.67 20.69
C GLY A 86 -17.58 -30.48 19.32
N ARG A 87 -18.86 -30.82 19.19
CA ARG A 87 -19.70 -30.38 18.08
C ARG A 87 -19.87 -28.85 18.18
N GLY A 88 -19.51 -28.13 17.13
CA GLY A 88 -19.82 -26.72 16.88
C GLY A 88 -19.44 -26.41 15.43
N ALA A 89 -20.40 -26.39 14.51
CA ALA A 89 -21.23 -25.24 14.17
C ALA A 89 -20.47 -24.22 13.28
N GLY A 90 -21.02 -23.98 12.09
CA GLY A 90 -20.69 -22.82 11.26
C GLY A 90 -19.51 -23.03 10.31
N ARG A 91 -19.72 -23.76 9.21
CA ARG A 91 -18.89 -23.56 8.03
C ARG A 91 -19.60 -22.51 7.20
N ASP A 92 -19.32 -21.25 7.53
CA ASP A 92 -19.72 -20.09 6.74
C ASP A 92 -19.11 -20.24 5.34
N GLU A 93 -19.97 -20.48 4.36
CA GLU A 93 -19.64 -20.48 2.94
C GLU A 93 -19.52 -19.03 2.46
N GLY A 94 -18.46 -18.35 2.89
CA GLY A 94 -18.01 -17.08 2.30
C GLY A 94 -16.87 -17.36 1.34
N GLY A 95 -17.16 -17.58 0.06
CA GLY A 95 -16.12 -17.65 -0.98
C GLY A 95 -15.21 -16.42 -0.93
N PRO A 96 -13.91 -16.54 -1.24
CA PRO A 96 -13.00 -15.40 -1.15
C PRO A 96 -13.47 -14.30 -2.09
N ILE A 97 -13.91 -13.18 -1.52
CA ILE A 97 -14.08 -11.92 -2.23
C ILE A 97 -12.66 -11.52 -2.63
N THR A 98 -12.31 -11.78 -3.89
CA THR A 98 -11.02 -11.43 -4.46
C THR A 98 -10.92 -9.90 -4.46
N ARG A 99 -10.29 -9.32 -3.43
CA ARG A 99 -9.77 -7.94 -3.51
C ARG A 99 -8.94 -7.85 -4.78
N LYS A 100 -9.09 -6.75 -5.53
CA LYS A 100 -8.19 -6.49 -6.67
C LYS A 100 -6.74 -6.51 -6.18
N ASP A 101 -5.86 -7.05 -7.01
CA ASP A 101 -4.44 -7.09 -6.69
C ASP A 101 -3.92 -5.65 -6.50
N PRO A 102 -2.97 -5.41 -5.57
CA PRO A 102 -2.48 -4.06 -5.26
C PRO A 102 -1.99 -3.28 -6.48
N ASP A 103 -1.43 -3.97 -7.47
CA ASP A 103 -0.95 -3.38 -8.73
C ASP A 103 -2.12 -2.85 -9.58
N GLU A 104 -3.26 -3.56 -9.60
CA GLU A 104 -4.45 -3.11 -10.30
C GLU A 104 -5.07 -1.88 -9.62
N LEU A 105 -5.12 -1.88 -8.29
CA LEU A 105 -5.62 -0.72 -7.53
C LEU A 105 -4.71 0.50 -7.73
N HIS A 106 -3.39 0.30 -7.77
CA HIS A 106 -2.44 1.35 -8.06
C HIS A 106 -2.68 1.97 -9.45
N GLY A 107 -2.81 1.13 -10.50
CA GLY A 107 -3.11 1.60 -11.85
C GLY A 107 -4.42 2.39 -11.92
N LEU A 108 -5.47 1.93 -11.24
CA LEU A 108 -6.76 2.65 -11.17
C LEU A 108 -6.62 4.03 -10.51
N ILE A 109 -5.82 4.13 -9.46
CA ILE A 109 -5.55 5.41 -8.77
C ILE A 109 -4.73 6.34 -9.68
N GLU A 110 -3.72 5.82 -10.38
CA GLU A 110 -2.90 6.60 -11.31
C GLU A 110 -3.71 7.15 -12.48
N ASP A 111 -4.57 6.33 -13.08
CA ASP A 111 -5.49 6.75 -14.14
C ASP A 111 -6.45 7.83 -13.64
N MET A 112 -6.96 7.69 -12.40
CA MET A 112 -7.80 8.71 -11.78
C MET A 112 -7.05 10.03 -11.56
N ILE A 113 -5.82 9.99 -11.04
CA ILE A 113 -5.00 11.19 -10.84
C ILE A 113 -4.75 11.88 -12.18
N THR A 114 -4.33 11.12 -13.19
CA THR A 114 -4.07 11.64 -14.54
C THR A 114 -5.33 12.26 -15.15
N LEU A 115 -6.49 11.63 -14.99
CA LEU A 115 -7.76 12.17 -15.45
C LEU A 115 -8.09 13.50 -14.76
N LEU A 116 -7.93 13.58 -13.44
CA LEU A 116 -8.18 14.80 -12.67
C LEU A 116 -7.23 15.94 -13.07
N GLU A 117 -5.94 15.65 -13.20
CA GLU A 117 -4.93 16.64 -13.58
C GLU A 117 -5.10 17.16 -15.00
N THR A 118 -5.40 16.28 -15.95
CA THR A 118 -5.45 16.63 -17.37
C THR A 118 -6.81 17.20 -17.79
N LYS A 119 -7.90 16.78 -17.17
CA LYS A 119 -9.26 17.17 -17.57
C LYS A 119 -9.96 18.10 -16.58
N VAL A 120 -9.67 18.02 -15.29
CA VAL A 120 -10.43 18.75 -14.27
C VAL A 120 -9.69 19.99 -13.79
N GLN A 121 -8.42 19.85 -13.42
CA GLN A 121 -7.64 20.96 -12.90
C GLN A 121 -7.54 22.17 -13.85
N PRO A 122 -7.39 22.03 -15.19
CA PRO A 122 -7.25 23.19 -16.07
C PRO A 122 -8.50 24.08 -16.06
N ASP A 123 -9.70 23.49 -16.02
CA ASP A 123 -10.95 24.24 -15.96
C ASP A 123 -11.12 24.90 -14.58
N LEU A 124 -10.86 24.16 -13.51
CA LEU A 124 -10.93 24.70 -12.15
C LEU A 124 -9.94 25.85 -11.94
N ARG A 125 -8.72 25.76 -12.46
CA ARG A 125 -7.72 26.86 -12.44
C ARG A 125 -8.19 28.08 -13.22
N ARG A 126 -9.02 27.88 -14.25
CA ARG A 126 -9.69 28.95 -15.00
C ARG A 126 -10.98 29.45 -14.33
N GLY A 127 -11.27 29.00 -13.10
CA GLY A 127 -12.48 29.38 -12.36
C GLY A 127 -13.77 28.77 -12.92
N LYS A 128 -13.67 27.72 -13.74
CA LYS A 128 -14.81 27.05 -14.36
C LYS A 128 -14.91 25.61 -13.88
N TYR A 129 -16.12 25.16 -13.57
CA TYR A 129 -16.36 23.74 -13.33
C TYR A 129 -16.47 22.99 -14.66
N PRO A 130 -16.05 21.71 -14.71
CA PRO A 130 -16.35 20.85 -15.85
C PRO A 130 -17.85 20.76 -16.11
N ASP A 131 -18.24 20.48 -17.34
CA ASP A 131 -19.65 20.30 -17.68
C ASP A 131 -20.28 19.12 -16.90
N ARG A 132 -21.62 19.08 -16.87
CA ARG A 132 -22.38 18.08 -16.11
C ARG A 132 -22.02 16.63 -16.49
N LYS A 133 -21.82 16.35 -17.78
CA LYS A 133 -21.53 15.01 -18.28
C LYS A 133 -20.12 14.59 -17.89
N MET A 134 -19.15 15.49 -18.00
CA MET A 134 -17.78 15.24 -17.56
C MET A 134 -17.73 15.02 -16.04
N SER A 135 -18.41 15.88 -15.27
CA SER A 135 -18.48 15.80 -13.81
C SER A 135 -19.07 14.46 -13.33
N GLN A 136 -20.10 13.94 -14.00
CA GLN A 136 -20.68 12.63 -13.69
C GLN A 136 -19.68 11.49 -13.88
N ARG A 137 -18.93 11.50 -14.99
CA ARG A 137 -17.90 10.48 -15.28
C ARG A 137 -16.78 10.51 -14.26
N ILE A 138 -16.28 11.70 -13.92
CA ILE A 138 -15.25 11.86 -12.88
C ILE A 138 -15.75 11.30 -11.55
N ALA A 139 -16.99 11.62 -11.16
CA ALA A 139 -17.58 11.12 -9.92
C ALA A 139 -17.78 9.61 -9.93
N GLU A 140 -18.04 8.98 -11.08
CA GLU A 140 -18.09 7.52 -11.21
C GLU A 140 -16.72 6.88 -10.99
N VAL A 141 -15.67 7.42 -11.61
CA VAL A 141 -14.29 6.94 -11.44
C VAL A 141 -13.86 7.06 -9.98
N VAL A 142 -14.04 8.23 -9.36
CA VAL A 142 -13.67 8.45 -7.96
C VAL A 142 -14.42 7.50 -7.02
N ARG A 143 -15.73 7.30 -7.24
CA ARG A 143 -16.53 6.36 -6.44
C ARG A 143 -16.11 4.90 -6.68
N GLY A 144 -15.71 4.54 -7.89
CA GLY A 144 -15.18 3.22 -8.19
C GLY A 144 -13.92 2.93 -7.38
N VAL A 145 -12.93 3.84 -7.45
CA VAL A 145 -11.69 3.73 -6.68
C VAL A 145 -11.95 3.71 -5.17
N ALA A 146 -12.87 4.54 -4.68
CA ALA A 146 -13.24 4.56 -3.26
C ALA A 146 -13.80 3.21 -2.78
N ARG A 147 -14.67 2.57 -3.56
CA ARG A 147 -15.20 1.23 -3.21
C ARG A 147 -14.10 0.19 -3.09
N GLU A 148 -13.13 0.20 -4.01
CA GLU A 148 -12.00 -0.73 -3.95
C GLU A 148 -11.10 -0.51 -2.71
N LEU A 149 -11.07 0.71 -2.18
CA LEU A 149 -10.32 1.06 -0.97
C LEU A 149 -11.06 0.72 0.33
N ASP A 150 -12.40 0.71 0.32
CA ASP A 150 -13.25 0.43 1.48
C ASP A 150 -13.32 -1.08 1.84
N HIS A 151 -12.67 -1.95 1.06
CA HIS A 151 -12.71 -3.42 1.19
C HIS A 151 -11.51 -4.03 1.92
#